data_AF-A0A9J6D5F6-F1
#
_entry.id   AF-A0A9J6D5F6-F1
#
_cell.length_a   1.000
_cell.length_b   1.000
_cell.length_c   1.000
_cell.angle_alpha   90.00
_cell.angle_beta   90.00
_cell.angle_gamma   90.00
#
_symmetry.space_group_name_H-M   'P 1'
#
loop_
_entity.id
_entity.type
_entity.pdbx_description
1 polymer ?
#
loop_
_entity_poly.entity_id
_entity_poly.type
_entity_poly.pdbx_seq_one_letter_code
_entity_poly.pdbx_strand_id
1 'polypeptide(L)'
;MPEDDDDEVLNGNVLGLQQRRTPQQKALVQGGEACIWGEYVDATNLISRTWPRASAVAERLWSPASVEYTDTTASRFEEQRCRMLRRGLKVEPENGPGVCDCDYLV
;
A
#
# COMPACT_ATOMS: atom_id res chain seq x y z
N MET A 1 -23.77 30.45 -6.24
CA MET A 1 -22.54 30.10 -5.50
C MET A 1 -22.98 29.91 -4.07
N PRO A 2 -23.26 28.67 -3.64
CA PRO A 2 -23.60 28.41 -2.24
C PRO A 2 -22.33 28.63 -1.41
N GLU A 3 -22.47 29.36 -0.31
CA GLU A 3 -21.40 29.64 0.64
C GLU A 3 -21.09 28.36 1.42
N ASP A 4 -19.81 28.00 1.49
CA ASP A 4 -19.32 26.84 2.24
C ASP A 4 -19.30 27.19 3.74
N ASP A 5 -20.36 26.81 4.47
CA ASP A 5 -20.50 26.91 5.93
C ASP A 5 -19.59 25.90 6.68
N ASP A 6 -18.27 26.08 6.65
CA ASP A 6 -17.30 25.13 7.25
C ASP A 6 -16.33 25.79 8.27
N ASP A 7 -16.78 26.60 9.23
CA ASP A 7 -15.90 27.06 10.34
C ASP A 7 -16.59 27.00 11.72
N GLU A 8 -16.88 25.79 12.23
CA GLU A 8 -17.06 25.58 13.68
C GLU A 8 -15.75 25.09 14.31
N VAL A 9 -14.92 26.06 14.72
CA VAL A 9 -13.66 25.83 15.46
C VAL A 9 -13.98 25.43 16.90
N LEU A 10 -14.14 24.12 17.14
CA LEU A 10 -14.28 23.59 18.50
C LEU A 10 -12.90 23.24 19.08
N ASN A 11 -12.43 24.14 19.96
CA ASN A 11 -11.53 23.90 21.09
C ASN A 11 -10.24 23.09 20.82
N GLY A 12 -9.32 23.67 20.06
CA GLY A 12 -7.90 23.76 20.43
C GLY A 12 -7.10 22.46 20.67
N ASN A 13 -7.54 21.29 20.24
CA ASN A 13 -6.79 20.04 20.44
C ASN A 13 -6.19 19.52 19.12
N VAL A 14 -4.86 19.60 19.01
CA VAL A 14 -4.06 19.31 17.80
C VAL A 14 -4.15 17.86 17.30
N LEU A 15 -4.64 16.92 18.12
CA LEU A 15 -4.85 15.51 17.75
C LEU A 15 -6.10 15.27 16.87
N GLY A 16 -6.97 16.26 16.68
CA GLY A 16 -8.24 16.12 15.96
C GLY A 16 -8.26 16.59 14.50
N LEU A 17 -7.15 17.14 13.97
CA LEU A 17 -7.16 17.86 12.69
C LEU A 17 -7.12 16.97 11.44
N GLN A 18 -6.84 15.66 11.54
CA GLN A 18 -6.61 14.83 10.34
C GLN A 18 -7.86 14.20 9.71
N GLN A 19 -9.05 14.30 10.31
CA GLN A 19 -10.24 13.57 9.80
C GLN A 19 -11.56 14.34 9.80
N ARG A 20 -11.55 15.67 9.76
CA ARG A 20 -12.76 16.44 9.46
C ARG A 20 -12.75 16.86 8.00
N ARG A 21 -13.07 15.93 7.10
CA ARG A 21 -13.35 16.23 5.68
C ARG A 21 -14.81 15.91 5.38
N THR A 22 -15.51 16.83 4.73
CA THR A 22 -16.87 16.60 4.23
C THR A 22 -16.86 15.46 3.20
N PRO A 23 -17.98 14.76 2.98
CA PRO A 23 -18.07 13.74 1.92
C PRO A 23 -17.63 14.27 0.56
N GLN A 24 -17.95 15.53 0.25
CA GLN A 24 -17.56 16.25 -0.96
C GLN A 24 -16.04 16.42 -1.05
N GLN A 25 -15.38 16.85 0.03
CA GLN A 25 -13.93 16.97 0.08
C GLN A 25 -13.22 15.61 -0.05
N LYS A 26 -13.78 14.53 0.51
CA LYS A 26 -13.22 13.18 0.35
C LYS A 26 -13.35 12.66 -1.09
N ALA A 27 -14.43 13.00 -1.78
CA ALA A 27 -14.67 12.60 -3.16
C ALA A 27 -13.65 13.21 -4.16
N LEU A 28 -12.93 14.27 -3.77
CA LEU A 28 -11.85 14.84 -4.59
C LEU A 28 -10.58 13.96 -4.62
N VAL A 29 -10.45 13.00 -3.70
CA VAL A 29 -9.31 12.08 -3.68
C VAL A 29 -9.52 10.99 -4.72
N GLN A 30 -8.69 10.99 -5.77
CA GLN A 30 -8.81 10.03 -6.88
C GLN A 30 -7.96 8.76 -6.70
N GLY A 31 -6.96 8.79 -5.82
CA GLY A 31 -6.06 7.66 -5.60
C GLY A 31 -4.74 8.08 -4.98
N GLY A 32 -3.68 7.33 -5.29
CA GLY A 32 -2.31 7.57 -4.83
C GLY A 32 -1.31 6.76 -5.63
N GLU A 33 -0.02 6.95 -5.33
CA GLU A 33 1.08 6.30 -6.05
C GLU A 33 2.12 5.75 -5.07
N ALA A 34 2.75 4.64 -5.46
CA ALA A 34 3.94 4.13 -4.81
C ALA A 34 5.16 4.60 -5.61
N CYS A 35 5.99 5.47 -5.03
CA CYS A 35 7.15 6.03 -5.72
C CYS A 35 8.43 5.29 -5.32
N ILE A 36 9.23 4.92 -6.33
CA ILE A 36 10.60 4.47 -6.15
C ILE A 36 11.54 5.48 -6.81
N TRP A 37 12.26 6.24 -5.99
CA TRP A 37 13.19 7.25 -6.48
C TRP A 37 14.52 6.61 -6.90
N GLY A 38 15.13 7.17 -7.95
CA GLY A 38 16.24 6.55 -8.68
C GLY A 38 17.64 6.80 -8.11
N GLU A 39 17.78 7.51 -6.98
CA GLU A 39 19.10 7.92 -6.45
C GLU A 39 19.98 6.71 -6.10
N TYR A 40 19.35 5.62 -5.65
CA TYR A 40 20.02 4.37 -5.26
C TYR A 40 19.33 3.14 -5.86
N VAL A 41 18.63 3.32 -6.97
CA VAL A 41 17.84 2.26 -7.62
C VAL A 41 18.19 2.21 -9.10
N ASP A 42 18.59 1.03 -9.57
CA ASP A 42 18.90 0.74 -10.96
C ASP A 42 18.39 -0.67 -11.34
N ALA A 43 18.72 -1.13 -12.55
CA ALA A 43 18.27 -2.43 -13.05
C ALA A 43 18.71 -3.62 -12.18
N THR A 44 19.75 -3.46 -11.34
CA THR A 44 20.27 -4.54 -10.50
C THR A 44 19.39 -4.80 -9.27
N ASN A 45 18.65 -3.79 -8.80
CA ASN A 45 17.91 -3.85 -7.53
C ASN A 45 16.46 -3.36 -7.61
N LEU A 46 16.02 -2.86 -8.77
CA LEU A 46 14.67 -2.31 -8.97
C LEU A 46 13.58 -3.31 -8.56
N ILE A 47 13.62 -4.53 -9.10
CA ILE A 47 12.54 -5.50 -8.90
C ILE A 47 12.45 -5.96 -7.45
N SER A 48 13.58 -6.31 -6.83
CA SER A 48 13.62 -6.77 -5.46
C SER A 48 13.22 -5.67 -4.49
N ARG A 49 13.56 -4.41 -4.77
CA ARG A 49 13.11 -3.28 -3.94
C ARG A 49 11.64 -2.95 -4.18
N THR A 50 11.13 -2.97 -5.40
CA THR A 50 9.75 -2.58 -5.64
C THR A 50 8.77 -3.64 -5.16
N TRP A 51 9.10 -4.92 -5.35
CA TRP A 51 8.16 -6.02 -5.16
C TRP A 51 8.67 -7.01 -4.11
N PRO A 52 7.81 -7.43 -3.15
CA PRO A 52 6.36 -7.30 -3.15
C PRO A 52 5.82 -6.02 -2.48
N ARG A 53 6.66 -5.14 -1.91
CA ARG A 53 6.24 -3.96 -1.12
C ARG A 53 5.19 -3.08 -1.80
N ALA A 54 5.35 -2.78 -3.09
CA ALA A 54 4.37 -1.99 -3.85
C ALA A 54 2.99 -2.65 -3.98
N SER A 55 2.88 -3.97 -3.77
CA SER A 55 1.60 -4.68 -3.71
C SER A 55 0.73 -4.19 -2.56
N ALA A 56 1.30 -3.67 -1.47
CA ALA A 56 0.53 -3.20 -0.32
C ALA A 56 -0.24 -1.93 -0.66
N VAL A 57 0.43 -1.02 -1.37
CA VAL A 57 -0.19 0.18 -1.93
C VAL A 57 -1.24 -0.21 -2.97
N ALA A 58 -0.93 -1.17 -3.86
CA ALA A 58 -1.89 -1.66 -4.84
C ALA A 58 -3.16 -2.24 -4.19
N GLU A 59 -3.02 -3.05 -3.13
CA GLU A 59 -4.16 -3.61 -2.41
C GLU A 59 -5.01 -2.51 -1.76
N ARG A 60 -4.37 -1.50 -1.14
CA ARG A 60 -5.08 -0.39 -0.47
C ARG A 60 -5.83 0.51 -1.45
N LEU A 61 -5.27 0.75 -2.65
CA LEU A 61 -5.90 1.60 -3.66
C LEU A 61 -7.01 0.89 -4.45
N TRP A 62 -6.97 -0.44 -4.51
CA TRP A 62 -7.95 -1.24 -5.25
C TRP A 62 -9.08 -1.80 -4.36
N SER A 63 -8.72 -2.29 -3.17
CA SER A 63 -9.67 -3.01 -2.31
C SER A 63 -10.66 -2.08 -1.63
N PRO A 64 -11.85 -2.57 -1.26
CA PRO A 64 -12.78 -1.80 -0.45
C PRO A 64 -12.13 -1.27 0.83
N ALA A 65 -12.57 -0.10 1.30
CA ALA A 65 -12.04 0.52 2.52
C ALA A 65 -12.21 -0.36 3.77
N SER A 66 -13.18 -1.27 3.77
CA SER A 66 -13.41 -2.24 4.85
C SER A 66 -12.35 -3.34 4.94
N VAL A 67 -11.51 -3.50 3.91
CA VAL A 67 -10.38 -4.45 3.94
C VAL A 67 -9.25 -3.82 4.74
N GLU A 68 -9.08 -4.32 5.96
CA GLU A 68 -8.01 -3.90 6.86
C GLU A 68 -6.92 -4.98 6.99
N TYR A 69 -5.81 -4.61 7.63
CA TYR A 69 -4.76 -5.56 7.96
C TYR A 69 -5.29 -6.53 9.01
N THR A 70 -5.40 -7.81 8.62
CA THR A 70 -5.83 -8.92 9.47
C THR A 70 -4.78 -10.02 9.44
N ASP A 71 -4.92 -11.02 10.29
CA ASP A 71 -4.05 -12.21 10.27
C ASP A 71 -4.02 -12.89 8.89
N THR A 72 -5.10 -12.77 8.10
CA THR A 72 -5.15 -13.33 6.73
C THR A 72 -4.38 -12.53 5.70
N THR A 73 -4.09 -11.25 5.96
CA THR A 73 -3.37 -10.38 5.03
C THR A 73 -1.96 -10.89 4.79
N ALA A 74 -1.28 -11.34 5.85
CA ALA A 74 0.07 -11.89 5.78
C ALA A 74 0.13 -13.13 4.86
N SER A 75 -0.78 -14.08 5.04
CA SER A 75 -0.81 -15.31 4.23
C SER A 75 -1.09 -15.04 2.75
N ARG A 76 -1.95 -14.08 2.42
CA ARG A 76 -2.18 -13.68 1.01
C ARG A 76 -0.97 -12.97 0.41
N PHE A 77 -0.26 -12.16 1.20
CA PHE A 77 0.97 -11.50 0.76
C PHE A 77 2.08 -12.50 0.44
N GLU A 78 2.20 -13.55 1.26
CA GLU A 78 3.14 -14.64 1.03
C GLU A 78 2.80 -15.42 -0.25
N GLU A 79 1.52 -15.78 -0.47
CA GLU A 79 1.10 -16.42 -1.73
C GLU A 79 1.41 -15.53 -2.93
N GLN A 80 1.09 -14.24 -2.83
CA GLN A 80 1.34 -13.28 -3.90
C GLN A 80 2.84 -13.18 -4.22
N ARG A 81 3.71 -13.14 -3.20
CA ARG A 81 5.17 -13.18 -3.39
C ARG A 81 5.57 -14.47 -4.11
N CYS A 82 5.13 -15.64 -3.66
CA CYS A 82 5.46 -16.91 -4.30
C CYS A 82 4.93 -16.99 -5.74
N ARG A 83 3.78 -16.37 -6.03
CA ARG A 83 3.25 -16.25 -7.39
C ARG A 83 4.11 -15.35 -8.28
N MET A 84 4.68 -14.27 -7.74
CA MET A 84 5.64 -13.44 -8.48
C MET A 84 6.94 -14.20 -8.79
N LEU A 85 7.47 -14.96 -7.82
CA LEU A 85 8.64 -15.81 -8.03
C LEU A 85 8.40 -16.87 -9.12
N ARG A 86 7.25 -17.56 -9.08
CA ARG A 86 6.84 -18.52 -10.14
C ARG A 86 6.72 -17.89 -11.52
N ARG A 87 6.54 -16.57 -11.62
CA ARG A 87 6.49 -15.80 -12.87
C ARG A 87 7.85 -15.25 -13.31
N GLY A 88 8.93 -15.58 -12.58
CA GLY A 88 10.30 -15.18 -12.91
C GLY A 88 10.70 -13.81 -12.35
N LEU A 89 9.92 -13.20 -11.47
CA LEU A 89 10.28 -11.93 -10.82
C LEU A 89 11.16 -12.20 -9.59
N LYS A 90 12.31 -11.51 -9.52
CA LYS A 90 13.23 -11.57 -8.38
C LYS A 90 12.76 -10.66 -7.25
N VAL A 91 11.74 -11.08 -6.51
CA VAL A 91 11.10 -10.30 -5.44
C VAL A 91 11.71 -10.60 -4.07
N GLU A 92 11.70 -9.62 -3.16
CA GLU A 92 12.23 -9.81 -1.80
C GLU A 92 11.24 -10.57 -0.88
N PRO A 93 11.70 -11.17 0.22
CA PRO A 93 10.82 -11.59 1.32
C PRO A 93 10.21 -10.38 2.04
N GLU A 94 8.92 -10.48 2.42
CA GLU A 94 8.18 -9.41 3.12
C GLU A 94 7.90 -9.77 4.58
N ASN A 95 7.35 -10.97 4.82
CA ASN A 95 6.90 -11.40 6.15
C ASN A 95 7.90 -12.39 6.77
N GLY A 96 8.97 -11.86 7.38
CA GLY A 96 9.89 -12.66 8.18
C GLY A 96 10.48 -13.89 7.44
N PRO A 97 10.88 -14.94 8.18
CA PRO A 97 11.37 -16.16 7.57
C PRO A 97 10.23 -16.96 6.93
N GLY A 98 10.37 -17.32 5.66
CA GLY A 98 9.41 -18.13 4.91
C GLY A 98 10.04 -18.71 3.65
N VAL A 99 9.31 -19.59 2.96
CA VAL A 99 9.79 -20.28 1.76
C VAL A 99 8.66 -20.43 0.73
N CYS A 100 9.03 -20.42 -0.55
CA CYS A 100 8.13 -20.78 -1.65
C CYS A 100 8.56 -22.12 -2.26
N ASP A 101 7.62 -22.96 -2.71
CA ASP A 101 7.95 -24.25 -3.32
C ASP A 101 8.91 -24.12 -4.52
N CYS A 102 8.81 -23.02 -5.27
CA CYS A 102 9.68 -22.74 -6.41
C CYS A 102 11.12 -22.36 -6.03
N ASP A 103 11.40 -22.04 -4.76
CA ASP A 103 12.76 -21.71 -4.31
C ASP A 103 13.69 -22.94 -4.39
N TYR A 104 13.13 -24.15 -4.39
CA TYR A 104 13.87 -25.42 -4.50
C TYR A 104 14.03 -25.94 -5.94
N LEU A 105 13.38 -25.29 -6.92
CA LEU A 105 13.35 -25.75 -8.32
C LEU A 105 14.40 -25.05 -9.21
N VAL A 106 15.40 -24.41 -8.58
CA VAL A 106 16.51 -23.71 -9.24
C VAL A 106 17.79 -24.53 -9.15
#